data_AF-A0A0G0L1K1-F1
#
_entry.id   AF-A0A0G0L1K1-F1
#
_cell.length_a   1.000
_cell.length_b   1.000
_cell.length_c   1.000
_cell.angle_alpha   90.00
_cell.angle_beta   90.00
_cell.angle_gamma   90.00
#
_symmetry.space_group_name_H-M   'P 1'
#
loop_
_entity.id
_entity.type
_entity.pdbx_description
1 polymer ?
#
loop_
_entity_poly.entity_id
_entity_poly.type
_entity_poly.pdbx_seq_one_letter_code
_entity_poly.pdbx_strand_id
1 'polypeptide(L)'
;MEDNITKILQDIYEADNFLRAHEEKLKIIIAKLIKSRPYAMLDEAFRMKLRAEIMERIFLSKKDSKISAPLIINFTIMKKAYYVLGGVAVGALAILPVVYLMGDGTGVLMPKLGTNVSVFEQKIARVSDGAFGTLSAQGQAGQREGSGVAPQGLGGGGGGVAQYGSGVTTDSAIKSTMPAPPGVWVSFKYVYKGDPLSLTGEKMEVLKRIRGGNNSSGIADTLKGMNFGIANLSSFSNTNVQSFSIVENKDYGYMIDVNLTEGIVSISQNWIKWPQSQCIDPDCYEKNRLKAQDMISDGDAIRITNDFISTHSVSLSNYGKPGIMNDWRMYYAKATGFEKENFYFPDTVTVIYPLIVDGKEVYDEYGNPQGLNVNVDVKNKKASGIWNLTSQNYQGSLYGTVTKSDDIMKMVENGGMYGNYDPSAPTIQEVEVGTPTLSYLRVYDYNNGLSDELLVPAYYFPILKGLENYDYMYRKAIVVPLVSEMLKNTGGPIRILNKAEPSSVVAPAEDQPITAPEKVAQ
;
A
#
# COMPACT_ATOMS: atom_id res chain seq x y z
N MET A 1 -1.79 -2.49 -52.88
CA MET A 1 -2.56 -2.51 -51.60
C MET A 1 -2.99 -3.94 -51.27
N GLU A 2 -3.52 -4.68 -52.24
CA GLU A 2 -3.86 -6.11 -52.08
C GLU A 2 -2.66 -6.96 -51.65
N ASP A 3 -1.47 -6.77 -52.23
CA ASP A 3 -0.25 -7.52 -51.83
C ASP A 3 0.14 -7.37 -50.36
N ASN A 4 -0.12 -6.20 -49.74
CA ASN A 4 0.19 -5.97 -48.33
C ASN A 4 -0.84 -6.63 -47.41
N ILE A 5 -2.11 -6.70 -47.84
CA ILE A 5 -3.17 -7.36 -47.08
C ILE A 5 -2.94 -8.88 -47.09
N THR A 6 -2.55 -9.45 -48.23
CA THR A 6 -2.24 -10.88 -48.35
C THR A 6 -1.07 -11.30 -47.46
N LYS A 7 0.00 -10.49 -47.38
CA LYS A 7 1.13 -10.76 -46.47
C LYS A 7 0.72 -10.69 -45.00
N ILE A 8 -0.06 -9.68 -44.59
CA ILE A 8 -0.56 -9.56 -43.21
C ILE A 8 -1.47 -10.75 -42.86
N LEU A 9 -2.30 -11.21 -43.78
CA LEU A 9 -3.15 -12.39 -43.57
C LEU A 9 -2.32 -13.67 -43.41
N GLN A 10 -1.28 -13.84 -44.24
CA GLN A 10 -0.37 -14.97 -44.14
C GLN A 10 0.29 -15.03 -42.75
N ASP A 11 0.84 -13.90 -42.27
CA ASP A 11 1.46 -13.78 -40.95
C ASP A 11 0.47 -14.08 -39.81
N ILE A 12 -0.79 -13.61 -39.94
CA ILE A 12 -1.85 -13.88 -38.96
C ILE A 12 -2.19 -15.39 -38.94
N TYR A 13 -2.22 -16.05 -40.09
CA TYR A 13 -2.55 -17.48 -40.19
C TYR A 13 -1.42 -18.39 -39.69
N GLU A 14 -0.17 -17.95 -39.81
CA GLU A 14 0.97 -18.66 -39.21
C GLU A 14 0.92 -18.61 -37.68
N ALA A 15 0.41 -17.51 -37.11
CA ALA A 15 0.23 -17.37 -35.67
C ALA A 15 -1.01 -18.09 -35.12
N ASP A 16 -2.11 -18.15 -35.89
CA ASP A 16 -3.33 -18.89 -35.53
C ASP A 16 -4.14 -19.31 -36.77
N ASN A 17 -4.11 -20.61 -37.06
CA ASN A 17 -4.75 -21.20 -38.24
C ASN A 17 -6.29 -21.14 -38.20
N PHE A 18 -6.91 -20.99 -37.01
CA PHE A 18 -8.37 -20.88 -36.90
C PHE A 18 -8.92 -19.60 -37.52
N LEU A 19 -8.08 -18.57 -37.68
CA LEU A 19 -8.48 -17.28 -38.24
C LEU A 19 -8.73 -17.31 -39.76
N ARG A 20 -8.30 -18.37 -40.46
CA ARG A 20 -8.62 -18.58 -41.88
C ARG A 20 -10.12 -18.62 -42.15
N ALA A 21 -10.91 -19.14 -41.21
CA ALA A 21 -12.37 -19.19 -41.32
C ALA A 21 -13.04 -17.79 -41.31
N HIS A 22 -12.27 -16.74 -41.05
CA HIS A 22 -12.74 -15.36 -40.94
C HIS A 22 -12.01 -14.39 -41.89
N GLU A 23 -11.35 -14.93 -42.94
CA GLU A 23 -10.55 -14.17 -43.92
C GLU A 23 -11.24 -12.91 -44.44
N GLU A 24 -12.49 -13.03 -44.91
CA GLU A 24 -13.22 -11.91 -45.50
C GLU A 24 -13.50 -10.79 -44.49
N LYS A 25 -13.72 -11.14 -43.21
CA LYS A 25 -13.87 -10.13 -42.15
C LYS A 25 -12.53 -9.49 -41.79
N LEU A 26 -11.45 -10.27 -41.79
CA LEU A 26 -10.10 -9.78 -41.53
C LEU A 26 -9.63 -8.81 -42.62
N LYS A 27 -9.88 -9.11 -43.91
CA LYS A 27 -9.60 -8.19 -45.03
C LYS A 27 -10.25 -6.82 -44.82
N ILE A 28 -11.51 -6.80 -44.41
CA ILE A 28 -12.26 -5.55 -44.17
C ILE A 28 -11.67 -4.75 -42.99
N ILE A 29 -11.28 -5.43 -41.91
CA ILE A 29 -10.69 -4.80 -40.72
C ILE A 29 -9.30 -4.24 -41.05
N ILE A 30 -8.45 -5.04 -41.70
CA ILE A 30 -7.10 -4.66 -42.12
C ILE A 30 -7.16 -3.47 -43.08
N ALA A 31 -8.07 -3.49 -44.07
CA ALA A 31 -8.26 -2.37 -45.00
C ALA A 31 -8.68 -1.07 -44.29
N LYS A 32 -9.56 -1.15 -43.28
CA LYS A 32 -9.94 0.00 -42.46
C LYS A 32 -8.78 0.54 -41.63
N LEU A 33 -7.96 -0.34 -41.06
CA LEU A 33 -6.83 0.04 -40.22
C LEU A 33 -5.70 0.69 -41.04
N ILE A 34 -5.37 0.13 -42.21
CA ILE A 34 -4.41 0.73 -43.15
C ILE A 34 -4.88 2.12 -43.60
N LYS A 35 -6.18 2.26 -43.90
CA LYS A 35 -6.77 3.56 -44.29
C LYS A 35 -6.74 4.60 -43.16
N SER A 36 -6.83 4.16 -41.90
CA SER A 36 -6.80 5.06 -40.73
C SER A 36 -5.39 5.52 -40.34
N ARG A 37 -4.33 4.81 -40.77
CA ARG A 37 -2.94 5.12 -40.41
C ARG A 37 -1.96 4.77 -41.55
N PRO A 38 -1.87 5.60 -42.61
CA PRO A 38 -1.08 5.30 -43.81
C PRO A 38 0.45 5.28 -43.58
N TYR A 39 0.94 5.79 -42.44
CA TYR A 39 2.38 5.94 -42.15
C TYR A 39 2.86 5.16 -40.91
N ALA A 40 2.05 4.25 -40.36
CA ALA A 40 2.51 3.41 -39.26
C ALA A 40 3.52 2.39 -39.81
N MET A 41 4.76 2.42 -39.31
CA MET A 41 5.69 1.31 -39.53
C MET A 41 5.07 0.05 -38.91
N LEU A 42 5.00 -1.03 -39.71
CA LEU A 42 4.53 -2.35 -39.29
C LEU A 42 5.58 -2.99 -38.38
N ASP A 43 5.77 -2.45 -37.18
CA ASP A 43 6.66 -3.00 -36.18
C ASP A 43 5.96 -4.09 -35.33
N GLU A 44 6.74 -4.77 -34.49
CA GLU A 44 6.24 -5.87 -33.66
C GLU A 44 5.21 -5.42 -32.62
N ALA A 45 5.35 -4.18 -32.12
CA ALA A 45 4.39 -3.59 -31.20
C ALA A 45 3.03 -3.34 -31.89
N PHE A 46 3.03 -2.85 -33.13
CA PHE A 46 1.83 -2.69 -33.94
C PHE A 46 1.17 -4.04 -34.23
N ARG A 47 1.96 -5.08 -34.57
CA ARG A 47 1.45 -6.45 -34.78
C ARG A 47 0.77 -7.01 -33.52
N MET A 48 1.38 -6.84 -32.34
CA MET A 48 0.78 -7.29 -31.07
C MET A 48 -0.51 -6.53 -30.74
N LYS A 49 -0.53 -5.21 -30.97
CA LYS A 49 -1.72 -4.39 -30.74
C LYS A 49 -2.86 -4.75 -31.70
N LEU A 50 -2.54 -5.00 -32.97
CA LEU A 50 -3.49 -5.45 -33.99
C LEU A 50 -4.11 -6.81 -33.61
N ARG A 51 -3.28 -7.74 -33.12
CA ARG A 51 -3.73 -9.05 -32.63
C ARG A 51 -4.71 -8.91 -31.46
N ALA A 52 -4.40 -8.06 -30.49
CA ALA A 52 -5.27 -7.79 -29.36
C ALA A 52 -6.63 -7.21 -29.80
N GLU A 53 -6.60 -6.23 -30.72
CA GLU A 53 -7.82 -5.55 -31.18
C GLU A 53 -8.71 -6.45 -32.07
N ILE A 54 -8.10 -7.34 -32.86
CA ILE A 54 -8.84 -8.36 -33.64
C ILE A 54 -9.48 -9.39 -32.70
N MET A 55 -8.75 -9.88 -31.70
CA MET A 55 -9.27 -10.86 -30.73
C MET A 55 -10.42 -10.29 -29.92
N GLU A 56 -10.31 -9.04 -29.47
CA GLU A 56 -11.37 -8.33 -28.76
C GLU A 56 -12.63 -8.20 -29.64
N ARG A 57 -12.49 -7.78 -30.90
CA ARG A 57 -13.64 -7.62 -31.81
C ARG A 57 -14.27 -8.94 -32.24
N ILE A 58 -13.51 -10.02 -32.34
CA ILE A 58 -14.02 -11.38 -32.57
C ILE A 58 -14.81 -11.86 -31.34
N PHE A 59 -14.30 -11.61 -30.13
CA PHE A 59 -15.00 -11.95 -28.88
C PHE A 59 -16.31 -11.18 -28.72
N LEU A 60 -16.30 -9.88 -29.04
CA LEU A 60 -17.50 -9.04 -29.02
C LEU A 60 -18.50 -9.46 -30.11
N SER A 61 -18.05 -9.84 -31.31
CA SER A 61 -18.94 -10.35 -32.37
C SER A 61 -19.58 -11.72 -32.03
N LYS A 62 -18.95 -12.52 -31.16
CA LYS A 62 -19.53 -13.78 -30.67
C LYS A 62 -20.69 -13.56 -29.69
N LYS A 63 -20.76 -12.39 -29.03
CA LYS A 63 -21.82 -12.04 -28.08
C LYS A 63 -23.14 -11.65 -28.77
N ASP A 64 -23.09 -11.22 -30.03
CA ASP A 64 -24.25 -10.71 -30.78
C ASP A 64 -24.78 -11.63 -31.90
N SER A 65 -24.18 -12.80 -32.12
CA SER A 65 -24.71 -13.75 -33.13
C SER A 65 -25.72 -14.74 -32.53
N LYS A 66 -26.99 -14.31 -32.44
CA LYS A 66 -28.14 -15.22 -32.42
C LYS A 66 -28.24 -15.89 -33.79
N ILE A 67 -27.65 -17.07 -33.96
CA ILE A 67 -28.00 -18.01 -35.03
C ILE A 67 -28.45 -19.31 -34.38
N SER A 68 -29.76 -19.48 -34.40
CA SER A 68 -30.49 -20.69 -34.03
C SER A 68 -30.34 -21.77 -35.10
N ALA A 69 -29.97 -22.98 -34.68
CA ALA A 69 -30.40 -24.24 -35.31
C ALA A 69 -30.64 -25.29 -34.21
N PRO A 70 -31.61 -26.20 -34.38
CA PRO A 70 -32.26 -26.87 -33.27
C PRO A 70 -31.52 -28.14 -32.87
N LEU A 71 -31.04 -28.20 -31.63
CA LEU A 71 -30.76 -29.46 -30.96
C LEU A 71 -31.95 -29.77 -30.07
N ILE A 72 -32.75 -30.73 -30.51
CA ILE A 72 -33.83 -31.32 -29.73
C ILE A 72 -33.18 -32.05 -28.56
N ILE A 73 -33.06 -31.36 -27.42
CA ILE A 73 -32.77 -31.97 -26.14
C ILE A 73 -34.02 -31.77 -25.28
N ASN A 74 -34.54 -32.88 -24.76
CA ASN A 74 -35.82 -32.97 -24.09
C ASN A 74 -35.74 -32.27 -22.72
N PHE A 75 -36.21 -31.03 -22.63
CA PHE A 75 -36.10 -30.14 -21.45
C PHE A 75 -37.23 -30.32 -20.41
N THR A 76 -37.78 -31.52 -20.27
CA THR A 76 -38.90 -31.76 -19.34
C THR A 76 -38.45 -31.92 -17.88
N ILE A 77 -37.15 -31.99 -17.60
CA ILE A 77 -36.60 -32.19 -16.25
C ILE A 77 -36.24 -30.85 -15.55
N MET A 78 -36.04 -29.75 -16.27
CA MET A 78 -35.63 -28.47 -15.66
C MET A 78 -36.77 -27.54 -15.20
N LYS A 79 -38.03 -27.82 -15.55
CA LYS A 79 -39.16 -27.05 -15.01
C LYS A 79 -39.44 -27.31 -13.53
N LYS A 80 -38.92 -28.41 -12.96
CA LYS A 80 -39.03 -28.69 -11.51
C LYS A 80 -37.84 -28.18 -10.69
N ALA A 81 -36.67 -27.96 -11.31
CA ALA A 81 -35.48 -27.44 -10.62
C ALA A 81 -35.58 -25.94 -10.29
N TYR A 82 -36.27 -25.14 -11.12
CA TYR A 82 -36.49 -23.72 -10.85
C TYR A 82 -37.39 -23.47 -9.62
N TYR A 83 -38.36 -24.34 -9.33
CA TYR A 83 -39.19 -24.23 -8.12
C TYR A 83 -38.45 -24.68 -6.86
N VAL A 84 -37.48 -25.59 -6.98
CA VAL A 84 -36.65 -26.03 -5.85
C VAL A 84 -35.58 -24.98 -5.51
N LEU A 85 -34.93 -24.35 -6.51
CA LEU A 85 -33.94 -23.29 -6.27
C LEU A 85 -34.57 -21.95 -5.89
N GLY A 86 -35.74 -21.60 -6.45
CA GLY A 86 -36.51 -20.43 -6.03
C GLY A 86 -37.13 -20.59 -4.64
N GLY A 87 -37.57 -21.81 -4.30
CA GLY A 87 -38.11 -22.15 -2.98
C GLY A 87 -37.05 -22.15 -1.87
N VAL A 88 -35.80 -22.54 -2.17
CA VAL A 88 -34.70 -22.50 -1.20
C VAL A 88 -34.22 -21.07 -0.92
N ALA A 89 -34.24 -20.17 -1.92
CA ALA A 89 -33.85 -18.76 -1.72
C ALA A 89 -34.92 -17.96 -0.93
N VAL A 90 -36.20 -18.18 -1.20
CA VAL A 90 -37.30 -17.56 -0.44
C VAL A 90 -37.46 -18.24 0.94
N GLY A 91 -37.20 -19.54 1.03
CA GLY A 91 -37.11 -20.28 2.29
C GLY A 91 -36.00 -19.77 3.19
N ALA A 92 -34.78 -19.56 2.67
CA ALA A 92 -33.66 -19.03 3.45
C ALA A 92 -33.89 -17.59 3.94
N LEU A 93 -34.57 -16.75 3.15
CA LEU A 93 -34.93 -15.37 3.53
C LEU A 93 -36.13 -15.31 4.51
N ALA A 94 -37.02 -16.31 4.52
CA ALA A 94 -38.10 -16.42 5.50
C ALA A 94 -37.66 -17.12 6.81
N ILE A 95 -36.66 -18.00 6.75
CA ILE A 95 -36.11 -18.70 7.92
C ILE A 95 -35.30 -17.75 8.82
N LEU A 96 -34.60 -16.75 8.26
CA LEU A 96 -33.83 -15.78 9.07
C LEU A 96 -34.68 -14.99 10.08
N PRO A 97 -35.84 -14.39 9.72
CA PRO A 97 -36.70 -13.73 10.70
C PRO A 97 -37.49 -14.71 11.58
N VAL A 98 -37.82 -15.91 11.11
CA VAL A 98 -38.53 -16.92 11.94
C VAL A 98 -37.61 -17.54 12.99
N VAL A 99 -36.33 -17.77 12.67
CA VAL A 99 -35.31 -18.23 13.65
C VAL A 99 -34.97 -17.12 14.64
N TYR A 100 -35.04 -15.85 14.24
CA TYR A 100 -34.89 -14.70 15.15
C TYR A 100 -36.12 -14.51 16.07
N LEU A 101 -37.33 -14.78 15.58
CA LEU A 101 -38.58 -14.60 16.35
C LEU A 101 -39.02 -15.83 17.18
N MET A 102 -38.54 -17.04 16.86
CA MET A 102 -38.84 -18.28 17.62
C MET A 102 -37.77 -18.64 18.67
N GLY A 103 -36.80 -17.75 18.91
CA GLY A 103 -35.64 -17.95 19.78
C GLY A 103 -35.89 -18.01 21.30
N ASP A 104 -37.14 -18.06 21.76
CA ASP A 104 -37.46 -18.10 23.20
C ASP A 104 -37.90 -19.49 23.72
N GLY A 105 -37.98 -20.54 22.89
CA GLY A 105 -38.68 -21.78 23.30
C GLY A 105 -37.96 -23.11 23.16
N THR A 106 -37.12 -23.33 22.14
CA THR A 106 -36.61 -24.68 21.86
C THR A 106 -35.18 -24.69 21.32
N GLY A 107 -34.21 -24.80 22.22
CA GLY A 107 -33.13 -25.81 22.15
C GLY A 107 -32.11 -25.79 21.01
N VAL A 108 -32.20 -24.93 20.00
CA VAL A 108 -31.07 -24.68 19.10
C VAL A 108 -30.23 -23.58 19.74
N LEU A 109 -29.26 -24.01 20.55
CA LEU A 109 -28.17 -23.19 21.06
C LEU A 109 -27.44 -22.55 19.87
N MET A 110 -27.93 -21.44 19.35
CA MET A 110 -27.02 -20.45 18.82
C MET A 110 -26.23 -19.99 20.05
N PRO A 111 -24.92 -20.29 20.16
CA PRO A 111 -24.14 -19.70 21.23
C PRO A 111 -24.35 -18.20 21.09
N LYS A 112 -24.86 -17.55 22.14
CA LYS A 112 -24.83 -16.10 22.24
C LYS A 112 -23.37 -15.74 21.98
N LEU A 113 -23.04 -15.26 20.78
CA LEU A 113 -21.76 -14.64 20.53
C LEU A 113 -21.70 -13.54 21.57
N GLY A 114 -20.88 -13.76 22.60
CA GLY A 114 -20.77 -12.83 23.71
C GLY A 114 -20.50 -11.46 23.11
N THR A 115 -21.40 -10.51 23.36
CA THR A 115 -21.39 -9.17 22.77
C THR A 115 -20.20 -8.32 23.21
N ASN A 116 -19.25 -8.90 23.95
CA ASN A 116 -18.04 -8.26 24.45
C ASN A 116 -16.81 -8.96 23.87
N VAL A 117 -16.68 -8.96 22.55
CA VAL A 117 -15.39 -9.29 21.91
C VAL A 117 -14.48 -8.06 22.08
N SER A 118 -13.92 -7.95 23.27
CA SER A 118 -13.01 -6.90 23.74
C SER A 118 -11.61 -6.98 23.09
N VAL A 119 -11.54 -7.27 21.79
CA VAL A 119 -10.26 -7.45 21.07
C VAL A 119 -9.57 -6.11 20.78
N PHE A 120 -10.32 -5.02 20.88
CA PHE A 120 -9.84 -3.65 20.67
C PHE A 120 -9.60 -2.88 21.96
N GLU A 121 -9.95 -3.43 23.13
CA GLU A 121 -9.48 -2.86 24.40
C GLU A 121 -7.99 -3.11 24.54
N GLN A 122 -7.29 -2.12 25.10
CA GLN A 122 -5.86 -2.22 25.30
C GLN A 122 -5.55 -3.18 26.45
N LYS A 123 -4.71 -4.18 26.19
CA LYS A 123 -4.23 -5.11 27.21
C LYS A 123 -2.72 -5.29 27.08
N ILE A 124 -2.00 -5.08 28.18
CA ILE A 124 -0.55 -5.29 28.25
C ILE A 124 -0.27 -6.38 29.29
N ALA A 125 0.19 -7.54 28.83
CA ALA A 125 0.59 -8.66 29.69
C ALA A 125 2.11 -8.65 29.90
N ARG A 126 2.57 -8.55 31.15
CA ARG A 126 4.01 -8.55 31.44
C ARG A 126 4.60 -9.96 31.31
N VAL A 127 5.76 -10.04 30.70
CA VAL A 127 6.58 -11.25 30.57
C VAL A 127 7.96 -11.01 31.21
N SER A 128 8.83 -12.02 31.21
CA SER A 128 10.17 -11.90 31.78
C SER A 128 11.00 -10.80 31.10
N ASP A 129 11.93 -10.19 31.83
CA ASP A 129 12.92 -9.25 31.28
C ASP A 129 13.63 -9.84 30.05
N GLY A 130 13.83 -9.02 29.02
CA GLY A 130 14.46 -9.44 27.76
C GLY A 130 13.74 -10.56 27.00
N ALA A 131 12.44 -10.79 27.22
CA ALA A 131 11.71 -11.92 26.62
C ALA A 131 11.61 -11.88 25.09
N PHE A 132 11.90 -10.74 24.45
CA PHE A 132 11.89 -10.61 22.99
C PHE A 132 13.28 -10.82 22.37
N GLY A 133 14.26 -11.25 23.17
CA GLY A 133 15.64 -11.42 22.71
C GLY A 133 16.36 -10.08 22.57
N THR A 134 17.44 -10.06 21.79
CA THR A 134 18.20 -8.86 21.48
C THR A 134 17.46 -8.03 20.44
N LEU A 135 17.18 -6.78 20.76
CA LEU A 135 16.50 -5.87 19.85
C LEU A 135 17.49 -5.30 18.84
N SER A 136 17.22 -5.55 17.56
CA SER A 136 17.99 -4.98 16.47
C SER A 136 17.23 -3.81 15.84
N ALA A 137 17.94 -2.69 15.67
CA ALA A 137 17.48 -1.54 14.91
C ALA A 137 17.63 -1.79 13.40
N GLN A 138 17.13 -2.92 12.90
CA GLN A 138 17.29 -3.26 11.50
C GLN A 138 16.30 -2.42 10.69
N GLY A 139 16.81 -1.31 10.17
CA GLY A 139 16.02 -0.36 9.41
C GLY A 139 15.45 -0.99 8.16
N GLN A 140 14.22 -0.62 7.82
CA GLN A 140 13.63 -0.87 6.51
C GLN A 140 14.43 -0.21 5.36
N ALA A 141 15.50 0.53 5.66
CA ALA A 141 16.42 1.13 4.71
C ALA A 141 17.30 0.07 4.03
N GLY A 142 16.75 -0.69 3.07
CA GLY A 142 17.59 -1.40 2.09
C GLY A 142 17.01 -2.63 1.39
N GLN A 143 15.91 -3.22 1.85
CA GLN A 143 15.30 -4.37 1.17
C GLN A 143 14.25 -3.92 0.16
N ARG A 144 14.71 -3.35 -0.96
CA ARG A 144 14.04 -3.56 -2.24
C ARG A 144 14.66 -4.82 -2.86
N GLU A 145 13.80 -5.65 -3.42
CA GLU A 145 14.05 -6.92 -4.13
C GLU A 145 14.07 -8.17 -3.26
N GLY A 146 12.91 -8.83 -3.29
CA GLY A 146 12.54 -9.98 -2.50
C GLY A 146 11.10 -9.77 -2.09
N SER A 147 10.16 -10.36 -2.82
CA SER A 147 8.73 -10.39 -2.51
C SER A 147 8.49 -11.00 -1.12
N GLY A 148 8.79 -10.24 -0.06
CA GLY A 148 8.23 -10.44 1.26
C GLY A 148 6.77 -10.08 1.14
N VAL A 149 5.95 -11.12 1.01
CA VAL A 149 4.51 -11.08 0.88
C VAL A 149 3.97 -9.99 1.82
N ALA A 150 3.59 -8.82 1.28
CA ALA A 150 2.66 -7.94 1.99
C ALA A 150 1.52 -8.87 2.43
N PRO A 151 1.17 -8.94 3.73
CA PRO A 151 0.30 -9.99 4.24
C PRO A 151 -0.91 -10.10 3.32
N GLN A 152 -1.02 -11.24 2.63
CA GLN A 152 -2.06 -11.51 1.65
C GLN A 152 -3.40 -11.25 2.34
N GLY A 153 -4.07 -10.15 1.99
CA GLY A 153 -5.31 -9.71 2.64
C GLY A 153 -5.33 -8.27 3.14
N LEU A 154 -4.25 -7.47 3.01
CA LEU A 154 -4.39 -6.02 3.08
C LEU A 154 -5.12 -5.53 1.81
N GLY A 155 -6.45 -5.55 1.83
CA GLY A 155 -7.35 -4.96 0.84
C GLY A 155 -7.26 -3.42 0.77
N GLY A 156 -6.07 -2.87 0.99
CA GLY A 156 -5.76 -1.46 0.92
C GLY A 156 -5.26 -1.10 -0.46
N GLY A 157 -6.14 -1.08 -1.45
CA GLY A 157 -6.00 -0.22 -2.64
C GLY A 157 -6.21 1.24 -2.25
N GLY A 158 -5.57 1.69 -1.16
CA GLY A 158 -5.49 3.10 -0.82
C GLY A 158 -4.39 3.68 -1.68
N GLY A 159 -4.76 4.54 -2.63
CA GLY A 159 -3.84 5.17 -3.56
C GLY A 159 -2.57 5.60 -2.86
N GLY A 160 -1.51 4.84 -3.11
CA GLY A 160 -0.17 5.31 -2.82
C GLY A 160 -0.05 6.66 -3.49
N VAL A 161 0.37 7.66 -2.72
CA VAL A 161 0.89 8.92 -3.26
C VAL A 161 1.78 8.50 -4.43
N ALA A 162 1.44 8.95 -5.65
CA ALA A 162 2.13 8.53 -6.86
C ALA A 162 3.60 8.91 -6.74
N GLN A 163 4.43 7.99 -6.26
CA GLN A 163 5.87 8.09 -6.37
C GLN A 163 6.14 7.86 -7.85
N TYR A 164 6.44 8.95 -8.55
CA TYR A 164 6.81 9.03 -9.96
C TYR A 164 7.54 7.76 -10.43
N GLY A 165 6.78 6.84 -11.05
CA GLY A 165 7.31 5.60 -11.61
C GLY A 165 7.94 5.91 -12.96
N SER A 166 9.25 6.16 -12.97
CA SER A 166 10.04 6.10 -14.20
C SER A 166 10.13 4.64 -14.62
N GLY A 167 9.27 4.24 -15.56
CA GLY A 167 9.29 2.91 -16.16
C GLY A 167 10.51 2.77 -17.07
N VAL A 168 11.58 2.15 -16.56
CA VAL A 168 12.68 1.64 -17.39
C VAL A 168 12.74 0.13 -17.19
N THR A 169 12.40 -0.59 -18.26
CA THR A 169 12.49 -2.05 -18.36
C THR A 169 13.95 -2.48 -18.30
N THR A 170 14.21 -3.57 -17.58
CA THR A 170 15.52 -4.09 -17.14
C THR A 170 16.43 -4.67 -18.22
N ASP A 171 16.16 -4.49 -19.51
CA ASP A 171 17.01 -5.00 -20.61
C ASP A 171 17.81 -3.91 -21.36
N SER A 172 17.88 -2.70 -20.80
CA SER A 172 18.77 -1.64 -21.28
C SER A 172 19.64 -1.10 -20.16
N ALA A 173 20.41 -1.98 -19.52
CA ALA A 173 21.52 -1.60 -18.64
C ALA A 173 22.70 -1.06 -19.48
N ILE A 174 22.47 0.02 -20.22
CA ILE A 174 23.55 0.96 -20.50
C ILE A 174 23.93 1.51 -19.13
N LYS A 175 25.24 1.50 -18.81
CA LYS A 175 25.86 2.22 -17.68
C LYS A 175 25.57 3.72 -17.79
N SER A 176 24.32 4.11 -17.63
CA SER A 176 23.93 5.49 -17.39
C SER A 176 24.17 5.72 -15.91
N THR A 177 25.44 5.96 -15.56
CA THR A 177 25.73 6.86 -14.46
C THR A 177 25.03 8.16 -14.81
N MET A 178 23.76 8.30 -14.43
CA MET A 178 23.09 9.59 -14.47
C MET A 178 23.95 10.48 -13.58
N PRO A 179 24.63 11.50 -14.12
CA PRO A 179 25.31 12.46 -13.27
C PRO A 179 24.25 13.03 -12.33
N ALA A 180 24.47 12.87 -11.03
CA ALA A 180 23.66 13.55 -10.04
C ALA A 180 23.58 15.02 -10.46
N PRO A 181 22.38 15.64 -10.49
CA PRO A 181 22.24 17.02 -10.93
C PRO A 181 23.32 17.88 -10.27
N PRO A 182 24.14 18.62 -11.04
CA PRO A 182 25.15 19.49 -10.47
C PRO A 182 24.43 20.61 -9.70
N GLY A 183 24.25 20.40 -8.41
CA GLY A 183 23.36 21.25 -7.61
C GLY A 183 23.02 20.62 -6.26
N VAL A 184 23.90 20.88 -5.30
CA VAL A 184 23.64 20.94 -3.85
C VAL A 184 23.27 19.61 -3.17
N TRP A 185 24.29 18.80 -2.88
CA TRP A 185 24.22 17.90 -1.74
C TRP A 185 24.10 18.77 -0.48
N VAL A 186 22.90 18.84 0.10
CA VAL A 186 22.65 19.57 1.34
C VAL A 186 22.71 18.56 2.47
N SER A 187 23.55 18.84 3.45
CA SER A 187 23.59 18.10 4.71
C SER A 187 22.80 18.87 5.75
N PHE A 188 22.07 18.15 6.60
CA PHE A 188 21.24 18.75 7.65
C PHE A 188 21.93 18.57 9.00
N LYS A 189 22.23 19.68 9.64
CA LYS A 189 22.77 19.72 11.00
C LYS A 189 21.64 20.02 11.97
N TYR A 190 21.28 19.07 12.81
CA TYR A 190 20.20 19.26 13.77
C TYR A 190 20.74 19.93 15.03
N VAL A 191 20.10 21.01 15.45
CA VAL A 191 20.52 21.85 16.58
C VAL A 191 19.42 21.84 17.62
N TYR A 192 19.72 21.27 18.80
CA TYR A 192 18.79 21.22 19.92
C TYR A 192 18.56 22.61 20.53
N LYS A 193 17.28 22.99 20.64
CA LYS A 193 16.80 24.26 21.21
C LYS A 193 15.78 24.07 22.34
N GLY A 194 15.58 22.83 22.78
CA GLY A 194 14.63 22.49 23.84
C GLY A 194 15.19 22.64 25.26
N ASP A 195 14.38 22.26 26.24
CA ASP A 195 14.70 22.25 27.66
C ASP A 195 15.76 21.16 28.00
N PRO A 196 16.44 21.23 29.15
CA PRO A 196 17.39 20.18 29.55
C PRO A 196 16.75 18.78 29.55
N LEU A 197 17.43 17.81 28.93
CA LEU A 197 16.93 16.45 28.84
C LEU A 197 17.02 15.74 30.19
N SER A 198 15.88 15.25 30.69
CA SER A 198 15.82 14.35 31.84
C SER A 198 15.67 12.91 31.36
N LEU A 199 16.54 12.01 31.81
CA LEU A 199 16.42 10.58 31.51
C LEU A 199 15.56 9.90 32.57
N THR A 200 14.70 8.99 32.14
CA THR A 200 13.75 8.31 33.03
C THR A 200 14.07 6.82 33.13
N GLY A 201 14.41 6.36 34.33
CA GLY A 201 14.59 4.94 34.68
C GLY A 201 15.80 4.25 34.05
N GLU A 202 16.29 3.19 34.71
CA GLU A 202 17.36 2.31 34.18
C GLU A 202 16.83 1.23 33.22
N LYS A 203 15.52 0.95 33.31
CA LYS A 203 14.81 0.01 32.47
C LYS A 203 13.46 0.58 32.05
N MET A 204 13.05 0.26 30.83
CA MET A 204 11.73 0.59 30.32
C MET A 204 11.10 -0.60 29.61
N GLU A 205 9.78 -0.59 29.56
CA GLU A 205 8.99 -1.66 28.95
C GLU A 205 8.91 -1.48 27.43
N VAL A 206 9.45 -2.45 26.70
CA VAL A 206 9.21 -2.63 25.26
C VAL A 206 7.96 -3.48 25.12
N LEU A 207 7.09 -3.13 24.18
CA LEU A 207 5.85 -3.84 23.94
C LEU A 207 5.94 -4.62 22.64
N LYS A 208 5.51 -5.88 22.63
CA LYS A 208 5.31 -6.67 21.42
C LYS A 208 3.81 -6.84 21.18
N ARG A 209 3.33 -6.49 19.98
CA ARG A 209 1.92 -6.70 19.61
C ARG A 209 1.65 -8.19 19.47
N ILE A 210 0.59 -8.66 20.13
CA ILE A 210 0.07 -10.01 19.96
C ILE A 210 -0.96 -9.97 18.83
N ARG A 211 -0.57 -10.56 17.70
CA ARG A 211 -1.37 -10.67 16.49
C ARG A 211 -2.40 -11.78 16.65
N GLY A 212 -3.64 -11.47 16.28
CA GLY A 212 -4.75 -12.40 16.36
C GLY A 212 -5.16 -12.73 17.80
N GLY A 213 -6.44 -13.02 17.98
CA GLY A 213 -6.97 -13.54 19.24
C GLY A 213 -7.24 -15.04 19.12
N ASN A 214 -7.32 -15.73 20.26
CA ASN A 214 -7.83 -17.12 20.35
C ASN A 214 -9.25 -17.30 19.77
N ASN A 215 -9.92 -16.20 19.38
CA ASN A 215 -11.28 -16.14 18.88
C ASN A 215 -11.45 -16.62 17.42
N SER A 216 -10.38 -16.84 16.66
CA SER A 216 -10.46 -17.45 15.33
C SER A 216 -11.00 -18.89 15.38
N SER A 217 -10.78 -19.58 16.50
CA SER A 217 -11.31 -20.93 16.77
C SER A 217 -12.84 -20.93 16.90
N GLY A 218 -13.42 -19.99 17.65
CA GLY A 218 -14.88 -19.89 17.83
C GLY A 218 -15.64 -19.57 16.55
N ILE A 219 -15.06 -18.73 15.67
CA ILE A 219 -15.61 -18.49 14.34
C ILE A 219 -15.48 -19.75 13.48
N ALA A 220 -14.31 -20.41 13.49
CA ALA A 220 -14.11 -21.66 12.74
C ALA A 220 -15.08 -22.77 13.17
N ASP A 221 -15.37 -22.90 14.46
CA ASP A 221 -16.31 -23.89 14.97
C ASP A 221 -17.75 -23.57 14.54
N THR A 222 -18.11 -22.29 14.47
CA THR A 222 -19.38 -21.84 13.87
C THR A 222 -19.44 -22.19 12.37
N LEU A 223 -18.34 -21.97 11.62
CA LEU A 223 -18.28 -22.32 10.20
C LEU A 223 -18.32 -23.83 9.94
N LYS A 224 -17.71 -24.66 10.79
CA LYS A 224 -17.75 -26.13 10.68
C LYS A 224 -19.17 -26.68 10.81
N GLY A 225 -20.04 -25.99 11.56
CA GLY A 225 -21.46 -26.33 11.68
C GLY A 225 -22.28 -25.98 10.42
N MET A 226 -21.74 -25.20 9.50
CA MET A 226 -22.42 -24.81 8.26
C MET A 226 -22.11 -25.78 7.13
N ASN A 227 -23.16 -26.35 6.54
CA ASN A 227 -23.04 -27.14 5.33
C ASN A 227 -23.13 -26.24 4.10
N PHE A 228 -21.98 -25.95 3.47
CA PHE A 228 -21.92 -25.12 2.28
C PHE A 228 -22.37 -25.84 0.99
N GLY A 229 -22.77 -27.12 1.07
CA GLY A 229 -23.27 -27.91 -0.06
C GLY A 229 -22.23 -28.28 -1.12
N ILE A 230 -21.09 -27.58 -1.16
CA ILE A 230 -19.98 -27.79 -2.10
C ILE A 230 -18.82 -28.53 -1.42
N ALA A 231 -18.62 -28.29 -0.13
CA ALA A 231 -17.57 -28.93 0.66
C ALA A 231 -18.05 -29.17 2.09
N ASN A 232 -17.70 -30.34 2.63
CA ASN A 232 -17.90 -30.61 4.04
C ASN A 232 -16.72 -30.06 4.85
N LEU A 233 -16.88 -28.88 5.48
CA LEU A 233 -15.80 -28.32 6.30
C LEU A 233 -15.53 -29.16 7.56
N SER A 234 -16.48 -29.99 7.99
CA SER A 234 -16.31 -30.86 9.16
C SER A 234 -15.32 -32.00 8.92
N SER A 235 -14.97 -32.32 7.67
CA SER A 235 -13.97 -33.35 7.38
C SER A 235 -12.53 -32.87 7.57
N PHE A 236 -12.32 -31.58 7.83
CA PHE A 236 -11.01 -30.99 8.06
C PHE A 236 -10.77 -30.83 9.56
N SER A 237 -9.68 -31.39 10.06
CA SER A 237 -9.23 -31.21 11.44
C SER A 237 -8.39 -29.94 11.58
N ASN A 238 -8.42 -29.31 12.77
CA ASN A 238 -7.60 -28.13 13.09
C ASN A 238 -7.83 -26.93 12.16
N THR A 239 -9.04 -26.77 11.64
CA THR A 239 -9.40 -25.63 10.79
C THR A 239 -9.51 -24.34 11.60
N ASN A 240 -8.94 -23.27 11.05
CA ASN A 240 -9.03 -21.90 11.53
C ASN A 240 -9.46 -20.98 10.39
N VAL A 241 -10.20 -19.91 10.72
CA VAL A 241 -10.51 -18.85 9.77
C VAL A 241 -9.38 -17.83 9.83
N GLN A 242 -8.67 -17.66 8.73
CA GLN A 242 -7.59 -16.68 8.61
C GLN A 242 -8.15 -15.29 8.32
N SER A 243 -9.04 -15.20 7.32
CA SER A 243 -9.67 -13.95 6.92
C SER A 243 -11.05 -14.18 6.32
N PHE A 244 -11.87 -13.14 6.30
CA PHE A 244 -13.12 -13.09 5.56
C PHE A 244 -13.41 -11.65 5.11
N SER A 245 -14.28 -11.51 4.11
CA SER A 245 -14.72 -10.21 3.59
C SER A 245 -16.24 -10.12 3.59
N ILE A 246 -16.77 -8.94 3.91
CA ILE A 246 -18.19 -8.61 3.86
C ILE A 246 -18.35 -7.42 2.91
N VAL A 247 -19.27 -7.54 1.95
CA VAL A 247 -19.48 -6.51 0.92
C VAL A 247 -20.89 -5.97 1.01
N GLU A 248 -21.03 -4.65 1.17
CA GLU A 248 -22.31 -3.98 1.08
C GLU A 248 -22.75 -3.79 -0.38
N ASN A 249 -23.96 -4.25 -0.69
CA ASN A 249 -24.58 -4.12 -2.00
C ASN A 249 -25.55 -2.93 -2.06
N LYS A 250 -25.06 -1.73 -1.80
CA LYS A 250 -25.81 -0.46 -1.89
C LYS A 250 -24.92 0.63 -2.48
N ASP A 251 -25.51 1.73 -2.95
CA ASP A 251 -24.73 2.88 -3.43
C ASP A 251 -23.79 3.40 -2.34
N TYR A 252 -22.54 3.68 -2.72
CA TYR A 252 -21.44 3.98 -1.79
C TYR A 252 -21.21 2.89 -0.73
N GLY A 253 -21.53 1.64 -1.04
CA GLY A 253 -21.30 0.51 -0.14
C GLY A 253 -19.81 0.25 0.13
N TYR A 254 -19.51 -0.38 1.26
CA TYR A 254 -18.14 -0.72 1.65
C TYR A 254 -17.84 -2.21 1.46
N MET A 255 -16.56 -2.51 1.29
CA MET A 255 -15.97 -3.83 1.47
C MET A 255 -15.21 -3.83 2.80
N ILE A 256 -15.50 -4.79 3.67
CA ILE A 256 -14.93 -4.92 5.00
C ILE A 256 -14.14 -6.21 5.04
N ASP A 257 -12.82 -6.11 5.10
CA ASP A 257 -11.93 -7.25 5.21
C ASP A 257 -11.46 -7.39 6.65
N VAL A 258 -11.60 -8.61 7.18
CA VAL A 258 -11.17 -8.95 8.53
C VAL A 258 -10.10 -10.03 8.42
N ASN A 259 -8.88 -9.70 8.85
CA ASN A 259 -7.79 -10.64 9.01
C ASN A 259 -7.66 -11.02 10.48
N LEU A 260 -8.16 -12.22 10.82
CA LEU A 260 -8.19 -12.73 12.19
C LEU A 260 -6.81 -13.18 12.68
N THR A 261 -5.93 -13.59 11.77
CA THR A 261 -4.55 -13.98 12.11
C THR A 261 -3.73 -12.76 12.52
N GLU A 262 -3.84 -11.65 11.79
CA GLU A 262 -3.13 -10.42 12.09
C GLU A 262 -3.87 -9.55 13.12
N GLY A 263 -5.17 -9.80 13.33
CA GLY A 263 -6.02 -8.95 14.17
C GLY A 263 -6.27 -7.58 13.51
N ILE A 264 -6.44 -7.55 12.19
CA ILE A 264 -6.60 -6.33 11.40
C ILE A 264 -7.99 -6.29 10.78
N VAL A 265 -8.64 -5.14 10.83
CA VAL A 265 -9.84 -4.84 10.05
C VAL A 265 -9.50 -3.72 9.08
N SER A 266 -9.88 -3.88 7.81
CA SER A 266 -9.84 -2.81 6.82
C SER A 266 -11.23 -2.60 6.23
N ILE A 267 -11.61 -1.35 6.04
CA ILE A 267 -12.83 -0.96 5.36
C ILE A 267 -12.39 -0.20 4.12
N SER A 268 -12.88 -0.57 2.96
CA SER A 268 -12.57 0.09 1.70
C SER A 268 -13.83 0.29 0.86
N GLN A 269 -13.73 1.08 -0.20
CA GLN A 269 -14.83 1.28 -1.12
C GLN A 269 -15.16 -0.06 -1.81
N ASN A 270 -16.45 -0.42 -1.87
CA ASN A 270 -16.90 -1.38 -2.86
C ASN A 270 -16.91 -0.69 -4.22
N TRP A 271 -15.80 -0.72 -4.96
CA TRP A 271 -15.60 0.01 -6.20
C TRP A 271 -16.76 -0.10 -7.21
N ILE A 272 -17.44 -1.25 -7.27
CA ILE A 272 -18.59 -1.49 -8.16
C ILE A 272 -19.80 -0.59 -7.80
N LYS A 273 -19.88 -0.14 -6.55
CA LYS A 273 -20.98 0.67 -6.00
C LYS A 273 -20.64 2.12 -5.75
N TRP A 274 -19.38 2.49 -5.94
CA TRP A 274 -18.94 3.88 -5.86
C TRP A 274 -18.95 4.52 -7.26
N PRO A 275 -19.27 5.81 -7.38
CA PRO A 275 -19.20 6.50 -8.66
C PRO A 275 -17.79 6.42 -9.24
N GLN A 276 -17.67 5.85 -10.44
CA GLN A 276 -16.41 5.74 -11.16
C GLN A 276 -16.23 6.92 -12.12
N SER A 277 -15.02 7.47 -12.18
CA SER A 277 -14.67 8.43 -13.23
C SER A 277 -14.54 7.69 -14.55
N GLN A 278 -15.56 7.75 -15.40
CA GLN A 278 -15.57 7.13 -16.73
C GLN A 278 -14.96 8.08 -17.77
N CYS A 279 -13.78 8.65 -17.50
CA CYS A 279 -13.12 9.54 -18.45
C CYS A 279 -12.31 8.76 -19.48
N ILE A 280 -12.67 8.95 -20.75
CA ILE A 280 -12.04 8.27 -21.90
C ILE A 280 -11.22 9.25 -22.75
N ASP A 281 -11.51 10.54 -22.65
CA ASP A 281 -10.84 11.62 -23.40
C ASP A 281 -10.20 12.69 -22.48
N PRO A 282 -9.23 13.47 -23.00
CA PRO A 282 -8.56 14.52 -22.23
C PRO A 282 -9.49 15.62 -21.70
N ASP A 283 -10.56 15.97 -22.43
CA ASP A 283 -11.49 17.02 -22.01
C ASP A 283 -12.29 16.59 -20.78
N CYS A 284 -12.70 15.31 -20.72
CA CYS A 284 -13.29 14.72 -19.54
C CYS A 284 -12.33 14.76 -18.35
N TYR A 285 -11.06 14.40 -18.58
CA TYR A 285 -10.04 14.42 -17.52
C TYR A 285 -9.87 15.83 -16.97
N GLU A 286 -9.65 16.84 -17.81
CA GLU A 286 -9.50 18.23 -17.38
C GLU A 286 -10.75 18.81 -16.69
N LYS A 287 -11.95 18.39 -17.11
CA LYS A 287 -13.19 18.78 -16.45
C LYS A 287 -13.38 18.13 -15.08
N ASN A 288 -12.89 16.91 -14.90
CA ASN A 288 -13.04 16.15 -13.66
C ASN A 288 -11.83 16.26 -12.72
N ARG A 289 -10.72 16.84 -13.18
CA ARG A 289 -9.52 17.06 -12.39
C ARG A 289 -9.83 18.01 -11.24
N LEU A 290 -9.49 17.59 -10.03
CA LEU A 290 -9.64 18.42 -8.84
C LEU A 290 -8.76 19.67 -8.94
N LYS A 291 -9.26 20.77 -8.39
CA LYS A 291 -8.57 22.05 -8.25
C LYS A 291 -8.44 22.42 -6.78
N ALA A 292 -7.61 23.42 -6.49
CA ALA A 292 -7.37 23.88 -5.11
C ALA A 292 -8.66 24.19 -4.35
N GLN A 293 -9.66 24.79 -5.00
CA GLN A 293 -10.97 25.11 -4.42
C GLN A 293 -11.88 23.90 -4.17
N ASP A 294 -11.63 22.78 -4.84
CA ASP A 294 -12.40 21.54 -4.65
C ASP A 294 -11.92 20.77 -3.42
N MET A 295 -10.73 21.09 -2.92
CA MET A 295 -10.13 20.43 -1.77
C MET A 295 -10.93 20.69 -0.50
N ILE A 296 -11.17 19.60 0.24
CA ILE A 296 -11.88 19.65 1.50
C ILE A 296 -11.06 20.38 2.59
N SER A 297 -11.76 21.16 3.43
CA SER A 297 -11.15 21.79 4.61
C SER A 297 -10.78 20.75 5.67
N ASP A 298 -9.79 21.04 6.52
CA ASP A 298 -9.39 20.12 7.59
C ASP A 298 -10.54 19.82 8.57
N GLY A 299 -11.33 20.85 8.91
CA GLY A 299 -12.48 20.70 9.79
C GLY A 299 -13.58 19.83 9.18
N ASP A 300 -13.86 19.98 7.88
CA ASP A 300 -14.86 19.15 7.20
C ASP A 300 -14.38 17.70 7.05
N ALA A 301 -13.09 17.48 6.74
CA ALA A 301 -12.52 16.14 6.67
C ALA A 301 -12.62 15.42 8.01
N ILE A 302 -12.18 16.07 9.11
CA ILE A 302 -12.28 15.51 10.47
C ILE A 302 -13.74 15.25 10.87
N ARG A 303 -14.68 16.14 10.49
CA ARG A 303 -16.10 15.92 10.75
C ARG A 303 -16.61 14.66 10.04
N ILE A 304 -16.34 14.52 8.74
CA ILE A 304 -16.75 13.34 7.96
C ILE A 304 -16.18 12.05 8.55
N THR A 305 -14.92 12.05 8.99
CA THR A 305 -14.32 10.85 9.58
C THR A 305 -14.87 10.53 10.96
N ASN A 306 -15.12 11.53 11.80
CA ASN A 306 -15.78 11.33 13.10
C ASN A 306 -17.21 10.80 12.93
N ASP A 307 -17.97 11.34 11.98
CA ASP A 307 -19.32 10.87 11.68
C ASP A 307 -19.31 9.42 11.21
N PHE A 308 -18.35 9.05 10.35
CA PHE A 308 -18.17 7.68 9.88
C PHE A 308 -17.82 6.71 11.02
N ILE A 309 -16.82 7.06 11.83
CA ILE A 309 -16.38 6.27 13.00
C ILE A 309 -17.55 6.04 13.96
N SER A 310 -18.28 7.10 14.30
CA SER A 310 -19.44 7.05 15.20
C SER A 310 -20.56 6.17 14.63
N THR A 311 -20.91 6.37 13.35
CA THR A 311 -21.95 5.60 12.66
C THR A 311 -21.66 4.10 12.66
N HIS A 312 -20.39 3.72 12.53
CA HIS A 312 -19.95 2.33 12.48
C HIS A 312 -19.43 1.79 13.83
N SER A 313 -19.63 2.53 14.93
CA SER A 313 -19.21 2.12 16.28
C SER A 313 -17.73 1.71 16.38
N VAL A 314 -16.86 2.38 15.61
CA VAL A 314 -15.41 2.17 15.70
C VAL A 314 -14.92 2.89 16.96
N SER A 315 -14.30 2.15 17.88
CA SER A 315 -13.81 2.72 19.14
C SER A 315 -12.58 3.60 18.93
N LEU A 316 -12.62 4.82 19.45
CA LEU A 316 -11.47 5.74 19.51
C LEU A 316 -10.78 5.79 20.88
N SER A 317 -11.15 4.90 21.81
CA SER A 317 -10.66 4.93 23.20
C SER A 317 -9.13 4.89 23.33
N ASN A 318 -8.44 4.24 22.40
CA ASN A 318 -6.98 4.13 22.37
C ASN A 318 -6.34 5.05 21.32
N TYR A 319 -7.04 6.09 20.88
CA TYR A 319 -6.56 6.98 19.84
C TYR A 319 -6.63 8.45 20.28
N GLY A 320 -5.63 9.22 19.85
CA GLY A 320 -5.47 10.62 20.16
C GLY A 320 -6.28 11.54 19.24
N LYS A 321 -5.95 12.84 19.32
CA LYS A 321 -6.59 13.87 18.52
C LYS A 321 -6.31 13.65 17.03
N PRO A 322 -7.33 13.72 16.14
CA PRO A 322 -7.12 13.53 14.71
C PRO A 322 -6.25 14.63 14.10
N GLY A 323 -5.42 14.25 13.13
CA GLY A 323 -4.63 15.13 12.28
C GLY A 323 -4.81 14.80 10.79
N ILE A 324 -4.55 15.77 9.92
CA ILE A 324 -4.64 15.59 8.47
C ILE A 324 -3.25 15.27 7.90
N MET A 325 -3.17 14.24 7.05
CA MET A 325 -2.01 14.03 6.19
C MET A 325 -2.09 14.99 5.00
N ASN A 326 -1.30 16.05 5.03
CA ASN A 326 -1.42 17.19 4.12
C ASN A 326 -0.13 17.48 3.34
N ASP A 327 0.74 16.48 3.15
CA ASP A 327 2.04 16.68 2.51
C ASP A 327 1.91 17.28 1.09
N TRP A 328 0.80 17.01 0.38
CA TRP A 328 0.45 17.64 -0.91
C TRP A 328 0.37 19.17 -0.87
N ARG A 329 -0.03 19.77 0.27
CA ARG A 329 -0.15 21.22 0.42
C ARG A 329 1.20 21.91 0.33
N MET A 330 2.24 21.27 0.87
CA MET A 330 3.60 21.78 0.78
C MET A 330 4.05 21.87 -0.67
N TYR A 331 3.82 20.79 -1.45
CA TYR A 331 4.17 20.77 -2.87
C TYR A 331 3.39 21.83 -3.67
N TYR A 332 2.09 21.97 -3.40
CA TYR A 332 1.27 22.97 -4.08
C TYR A 332 1.69 24.41 -3.75
N ALA A 333 2.05 24.68 -2.49
CA ALA A 333 2.50 26.00 -2.06
C ALA A 333 3.78 26.42 -2.81
N LYS A 334 4.70 25.48 -3.03
CA LYS A 334 5.99 25.69 -3.70
C LYS A 334 5.91 25.68 -5.23
N ALA A 335 4.95 24.97 -5.82
CA ALA A 335 4.79 24.91 -7.26
C ALA A 335 4.60 26.30 -7.87
N THR A 336 5.25 26.54 -9.03
CA THR A 336 5.18 27.81 -9.78
C THR A 336 4.85 27.58 -11.25
N GLY A 337 4.31 28.61 -11.92
CA GLY A 337 4.00 28.59 -13.35
C GLY A 337 3.22 27.34 -13.79
N PHE A 338 3.75 26.65 -14.80
CA PHE A 338 3.13 25.47 -15.41
C PHE A 338 2.92 24.30 -14.42
N GLU A 339 3.81 24.11 -13.45
CA GLU A 339 3.67 23.04 -12.44
C GLU A 339 2.49 23.31 -11.52
N LYS A 340 2.28 24.57 -11.15
CA LYS A 340 1.15 24.98 -10.30
C LYS A 340 -0.18 24.85 -11.03
N GLU A 341 -0.19 25.23 -12.31
CA GLU A 341 -1.37 25.12 -13.18
C GLU A 341 -1.77 23.67 -13.45
N ASN A 342 -0.82 22.73 -13.42
CA ASN A 342 -1.04 21.30 -13.67
C ASN A 342 -0.83 20.44 -12.42
N PHE A 343 -0.93 21.05 -11.24
CA PHE A 343 -0.70 20.35 -9.99
C PHE A 343 -1.72 19.21 -9.80
N TYR A 344 -1.23 18.03 -9.42
CA TYR A 344 -2.08 16.89 -9.07
C TYR A 344 -2.60 17.05 -7.64
N PHE A 345 -3.89 17.34 -7.52
CA PHE A 345 -4.59 17.30 -6.24
C PHE A 345 -5.06 15.87 -5.95
N PRO A 346 -4.82 15.35 -4.74
CA PRO A 346 -5.20 13.98 -4.42
C PRO A 346 -6.73 13.85 -4.33
N ASP A 347 -7.26 12.76 -4.89
CA ASP A 347 -8.69 12.43 -4.84
C ASP A 347 -9.15 11.99 -3.45
N THR A 348 -8.20 11.70 -2.56
CA THR A 348 -8.44 11.31 -1.17
C THR A 348 -7.60 12.15 -0.21
N VAL A 349 -8.20 12.51 0.93
CA VAL A 349 -7.51 13.11 2.07
C VAL A 349 -7.56 12.12 3.22
N THR A 350 -6.43 11.88 3.86
CA THR A 350 -6.33 10.96 4.99
C THR A 350 -6.34 11.72 6.31
N VAL A 351 -7.27 11.33 7.20
CA VAL A 351 -7.29 11.73 8.60
C VAL A 351 -6.65 10.60 9.40
N ILE A 352 -5.61 10.91 10.17
CA ILE A 352 -4.98 9.96 11.09
C ILE A 352 -5.39 10.27 12.53
N TYR A 353 -5.81 9.24 13.25
CA TYR A 353 -6.01 9.26 14.70
C TYR A 353 -4.80 8.54 15.32
N PRO A 354 -3.86 9.25 15.94
CA PRO A 354 -2.64 8.66 16.49
C PRO A 354 -2.96 7.58 17.51
N LEU A 355 -2.27 6.44 17.46
CA LEU A 355 -2.43 5.37 18.43
C LEU A 355 -1.81 5.79 19.76
N ILE A 356 -2.54 5.54 20.85
CA ILE A 356 -2.10 5.76 22.23
C ILE A 356 -1.94 4.40 22.90
N VAL A 357 -0.73 4.10 23.37
CA VAL A 357 -0.42 2.92 24.19
C VAL A 357 0.20 3.36 25.49
N ASP A 358 -0.37 2.92 26.62
CA ASP A 358 0.10 3.30 27.97
C ASP A 358 0.26 4.84 28.11
N GLY A 359 -0.73 5.58 27.60
CA GLY A 359 -0.77 7.04 27.60
C GLY A 359 0.24 7.74 26.68
N LYS A 360 0.96 6.99 25.82
CA LYS A 360 2.01 7.52 24.93
C LYS A 360 1.62 7.34 23.47
N GLU A 361 1.88 8.35 22.66
CA GLU A 361 1.66 8.25 21.21
C GLU A 361 2.71 7.36 20.54
N VAL A 362 2.32 6.74 19.43
CA VAL A 362 3.18 5.87 18.62
C VAL A 362 3.59 6.57 17.32
N TYR A 363 4.88 6.54 17.01
CA TYR A 363 5.48 7.14 15.82
C TYR A 363 6.34 6.14 15.05
N ASP A 364 6.60 6.43 13.77
CA ASP A 364 7.67 5.78 13.00
C ASP A 364 9.02 6.51 13.18
N GLU A 365 10.06 6.00 12.54
CA GLU A 365 11.42 6.56 12.60
C GLU A 365 11.58 7.95 11.97
N TYR A 366 10.59 8.41 11.20
CA TYR A 366 10.54 9.73 10.57
C TYR A 366 9.68 10.73 11.36
N GLY A 367 9.09 10.28 12.47
CA GLY A 367 8.20 11.08 13.30
C GLY A 367 6.78 11.19 12.75
N ASN A 368 6.37 10.33 11.81
CA ASN A 368 4.97 10.28 11.42
C ASN A 368 4.17 9.53 12.49
N PRO A 369 3.03 10.09 12.94
CA PRO A 369 2.15 9.38 13.84
C PRO A 369 1.69 8.08 13.21
N GLN A 370 1.58 7.03 14.03
CA GLN A 370 1.03 5.75 13.64
C GLN A 370 -0.32 5.58 14.32
N GLY A 371 -1.33 5.11 13.60
CA GLY A 371 -2.65 4.91 14.20
C GLY A 371 -3.73 4.60 13.18
N LEU A 372 -4.98 4.83 13.56
CA LEU A 372 -6.14 4.58 12.71
C LEU A 372 -6.17 5.63 11.60
N ASN A 373 -6.22 5.19 10.35
CA ASN A 373 -6.31 6.08 9.21
C ASN A 373 -7.69 5.97 8.58
N VAL A 374 -8.33 7.11 8.33
CA VAL A 374 -9.63 7.21 7.68
C VAL A 374 -9.48 8.08 6.44
N ASN A 375 -9.78 7.51 5.28
CA ASN A 375 -9.71 8.21 4.02
C ASN A 375 -11.04 8.90 3.74
N VAL A 376 -10.98 10.11 3.19
CA VAL A 376 -12.12 10.88 2.71
C VAL A 376 -11.99 11.11 1.22
N ASP A 377 -12.96 10.63 0.44
CA ASP A 377 -13.11 10.95 -0.97
C ASP A 377 -13.47 12.43 -1.12
N VAL A 378 -12.58 13.20 -1.76
CA VAL A 378 -12.70 14.66 -1.87
C VAL A 378 -13.90 15.06 -2.72
N LYS A 379 -14.12 14.34 -3.82
CA LYS A 379 -15.17 14.65 -4.80
C LYS A 379 -16.57 14.41 -4.24
N ASN A 380 -16.75 13.29 -3.54
CA ASN A 380 -18.02 12.85 -2.99
C ASN A 380 -18.23 13.34 -1.54
N LYS A 381 -17.19 13.87 -0.89
CA LYS A 381 -17.21 14.31 0.52
C LYS A 381 -17.72 13.21 1.44
N LYS A 382 -17.18 12.00 1.27
CA LYS A 382 -17.55 10.78 2.03
C LYS A 382 -16.32 10.04 2.50
N ALA A 383 -16.39 9.42 3.68
CA ALA A 383 -15.36 8.50 4.12
C ALA A 383 -15.31 7.30 3.15
N SER A 384 -14.13 7.05 2.57
CA SER A 384 -13.89 6.02 1.57
C SER A 384 -13.28 4.74 2.15
N GLY A 385 -12.72 4.82 3.36
CA GLY A 385 -12.20 3.62 4.01
C GLY A 385 -11.51 3.89 5.33
N ILE A 386 -11.22 2.79 6.03
CA ILE A 386 -10.43 2.72 7.24
C ILE A 386 -9.32 1.70 7.02
N TRP A 387 -8.11 2.04 7.44
CA TRP A 387 -7.00 1.10 7.52
C TRP A 387 -6.23 1.28 8.82
N ASN A 388 -5.43 0.25 9.15
CA ASN A 388 -4.69 0.16 10.41
C ASN A 388 -5.58 0.16 11.67
N LEU A 389 -6.81 -0.37 11.54
CA LEU A 389 -7.62 -0.77 12.70
C LEU A 389 -7.14 -2.15 13.17
N THR A 390 -6.35 -2.16 14.23
CA THR A 390 -5.63 -3.35 14.70
C THR A 390 -5.98 -3.70 16.14
N SER A 391 -5.83 -4.98 16.50
CA SER A 391 -5.99 -5.44 17.87
C SER A 391 -4.93 -4.82 18.79
N GLN A 392 -5.36 -4.41 19.99
CA GLN A 392 -4.53 -3.67 20.94
C GLN A 392 -4.04 -4.55 22.10
N ASN A 393 -3.67 -5.79 21.79
CA ASN A 393 -3.11 -6.74 22.75
C ASN A 393 -1.59 -6.74 22.65
N TYR A 394 -0.91 -6.64 23.79
CA TYR A 394 0.54 -6.55 23.88
C TYR A 394 1.10 -7.47 24.96
N GLN A 395 2.32 -7.93 24.74
CA GLN A 395 3.21 -8.40 25.80
C GLN A 395 4.23 -7.30 26.10
N GLY A 396 4.55 -7.08 27.37
CA GLY A 396 5.55 -6.12 27.80
C GLY A 396 6.76 -6.79 28.46
N SER A 397 7.96 -6.37 28.07
CA SER A 397 9.24 -6.88 28.58
C SER A 397 10.16 -5.71 28.92
N LEU A 398 10.87 -5.80 30.05
CA LEU A 398 11.82 -4.75 30.46
C LEU A 398 13.15 -4.89 29.73
N TYR A 399 13.68 -3.75 29.27
CA TYR A 399 14.98 -3.59 28.62
C TYR A 399 15.76 -2.43 29.23
N GLY A 400 17.10 -2.55 29.25
CA GLY A 400 17.98 -1.51 29.76
C GLY A 400 17.94 -0.25 28.89
N THR A 401 17.84 0.91 29.52
CA THR A 401 17.76 2.21 28.84
C THR A 401 19.12 2.89 28.72
N VAL A 402 19.20 3.93 27.89
CA VAL A 402 20.35 4.81 27.80
C VAL A 402 20.48 5.63 29.08
N THR A 403 21.67 5.65 29.67
CA THR A 403 21.92 6.34 30.95
C THR A 403 22.62 7.69 30.80
N LYS A 404 23.07 8.05 29.59
CA LYS A 404 23.81 9.30 29.32
C LYS A 404 23.06 10.14 28.29
N SER A 405 22.72 11.37 28.66
CA SER A 405 22.02 12.31 27.77
C SER A 405 22.83 12.59 26.49
N ASP A 406 24.15 12.61 26.60
CA ASP A 406 25.05 12.88 25.49
C ASP A 406 24.92 11.86 24.35
N ASP A 407 24.60 10.60 24.67
CA ASP A 407 24.43 9.56 23.67
C ASP A 407 23.13 9.77 22.87
N ILE A 408 22.08 10.29 23.52
CA ILE A 408 20.84 10.71 22.87
C ILE A 408 21.09 11.94 22.01
N MET A 409 21.80 12.94 22.54
CA MET A 409 22.08 14.19 21.81
C MET A 409 22.89 13.94 20.54
N LYS A 410 23.90 13.06 20.57
CA LYS A 410 24.64 12.66 19.36
C LYS A 410 23.73 12.07 18.28
N MET A 411 22.75 11.25 18.67
CA MET A 411 21.80 10.69 17.72
C MET A 411 20.85 11.75 17.18
N VAL A 412 20.42 12.71 18.01
CA VAL A 412 19.62 13.87 17.57
C VAL A 412 20.39 14.70 16.56
N GLU A 413 21.63 15.07 16.86
CA GLU A 413 22.51 15.87 15.99
C GLU A 413 22.78 15.18 14.65
N ASN A 414 22.83 13.84 14.63
CA ASN A 414 22.98 13.06 13.41
C ASN A 414 21.68 13.00 12.57
N GLY A 415 20.52 13.30 13.16
CA GLY A 415 19.22 13.22 12.48
C GLY A 415 18.44 11.93 12.75
N GLY A 416 18.72 11.26 13.86
CA GLY A 416 18.10 10.02 14.29
C GLY A 416 18.92 8.79 13.96
N MET A 417 18.27 7.62 14.00
CA MET A 417 18.93 6.31 13.82
C MET A 417 19.60 6.13 12.45
N TYR A 418 19.00 6.70 11.40
CA TYR A 418 19.48 6.62 10.01
C TYR A 418 19.97 7.98 9.50
N GLY A 419 20.45 8.80 10.44
CA GLY A 419 21.02 10.10 10.15
C GLY A 419 22.26 10.01 9.25
N ASN A 420 22.31 10.88 8.25
CA ASN A 420 23.43 11.00 7.30
C ASN A 420 23.96 12.43 7.32
N TYR A 421 24.31 12.95 8.50
CA TYR A 421 25.00 14.24 8.58
C TYR A 421 26.41 14.11 7.99
N ASP A 422 26.61 14.69 6.82
CA ASP A 422 27.92 14.83 6.20
C ASP A 422 28.44 16.27 6.42
N PRO A 423 29.43 16.48 7.30
CA PRO A 423 30.02 17.81 7.52
C PRO A 423 30.84 18.30 6.33
N SER A 424 31.16 17.44 5.35
CA SER A 424 31.90 17.80 4.14
C SER A 424 31.01 18.26 2.99
N ALA A 425 29.68 18.22 3.17
CA ALA A 425 28.73 18.68 2.16
C ALA A 425 28.94 20.18 1.84
N PRO A 426 28.82 20.58 0.57
CA PRO A 426 29.02 21.96 0.14
C PRO A 426 27.97 22.94 0.72
N THR A 427 26.86 22.42 1.24
CA THR A 427 25.82 23.21 1.90
C THR A 427 25.35 22.48 3.15
N ILE A 428 25.38 23.19 4.28
CA ILE A 428 24.86 22.69 5.55
C ILE A 428 23.66 23.55 5.92
N GLN A 429 22.50 22.91 6.07
CA GLN A 429 21.30 23.54 6.59
C GLN A 429 21.15 23.20 8.08
N GLU A 430 21.00 24.22 8.92
CA GLU A 430 20.66 24.00 10.33
C GLU A 430 19.15 23.76 10.49
N VAL A 431 18.80 22.72 11.23
CA VAL A 431 17.42 22.33 11.54
C VAL A 431 17.24 22.43 13.05
N GLU A 432 16.34 23.29 13.50
CA GLU A 432 16.08 23.49 14.93
C GLU A 432 15.14 22.39 15.43
N VAL A 433 15.55 21.70 16.51
CA VAL A 433 14.75 20.64 17.15
C VAL A 433 14.42 21.02 18.60
N GLY A 434 13.16 20.81 18.99
CA GLY A 434 12.62 21.27 20.28
C GLY A 434 12.67 20.22 21.39
N THR A 435 12.07 20.56 22.53
CA THR A 435 11.99 19.69 23.72
C THR A 435 11.30 18.36 23.38
N PRO A 436 11.89 17.21 23.73
CA PRO A 436 11.30 15.94 23.38
C PRO A 436 10.12 15.57 24.28
N THR A 437 9.29 14.68 23.78
CA THR A 437 8.25 13.99 24.56
C THR A 437 8.49 12.48 24.58
N LEU A 438 8.14 11.82 25.69
CA LEU A 438 8.21 10.37 25.78
C LEU A 438 7.08 9.74 24.94
N SER A 439 7.46 8.85 24.05
CA SER A 439 6.60 8.23 23.05
C SER A 439 7.00 6.77 22.81
N TYR A 440 6.33 6.10 21.89
CA TYR A 440 6.76 4.82 21.34
C TYR A 440 7.21 4.97 19.89
N LEU A 441 8.34 4.36 19.55
CA LEU A 441 8.78 4.09 18.20
C LEU A 441 8.27 2.70 17.78
N ARG A 442 7.49 2.62 16.70
CA ARG A 442 7.10 1.34 16.10
C ARG A 442 8.25 0.80 15.25
N VAL A 443 8.70 -0.40 15.56
CA VAL A 443 9.69 -1.14 14.76
C VAL A 443 9.18 -2.53 14.44
N TYR A 444 9.68 -3.10 13.34
CA TYR A 444 9.45 -4.49 13.00
C TYR A 444 10.74 -5.27 13.23
N ASP A 445 10.66 -6.32 14.03
CA ASP A 445 11.77 -7.24 14.25
C ASP A 445 11.55 -8.49 13.42
N TYR A 446 12.53 -8.86 12.59
CA TYR A 446 12.42 -9.95 11.63
C TYR A 446 13.27 -11.12 12.09
N ASN A 447 12.63 -12.10 12.75
CA ASN A 447 13.28 -13.29 13.26
C ASN A 447 12.66 -14.54 12.62
N ASN A 448 13.51 -15.42 12.05
CA ASN A 448 13.09 -16.71 11.51
C ASN A 448 11.95 -16.65 10.47
N GLY A 449 11.92 -15.60 9.64
CA GLY A 449 10.88 -15.39 8.64
C GLY A 449 9.53 -14.92 9.19
N LEU A 450 9.45 -14.68 10.51
CA LEU A 450 8.33 -14.00 11.17
C LEU A 450 8.71 -12.55 11.40
N SER A 451 7.71 -11.68 11.34
CA SER A 451 7.85 -10.26 11.67
C SER A 451 7.07 -10.01 12.94
N ASP A 452 7.74 -9.60 14.01
CA ASP A 452 7.12 -9.13 15.23
C ASP A 452 7.00 -7.60 15.16
N GLU A 453 5.84 -7.06 15.55
CA GLU A 453 5.66 -5.61 15.69
C GLU A 453 5.99 -5.22 17.13
N LEU A 454 6.99 -4.35 17.31
CA LEU A 454 7.44 -3.86 18.60
C LEU A 454 7.17 -2.36 18.74
N LEU A 455 6.77 -1.94 19.94
CA LEU A 455 6.72 -0.55 20.36
C LEU A 455 7.83 -0.32 21.38
N VAL A 456 8.84 0.44 20.97
CA VAL A 456 10.04 0.70 21.74
C VAL A 456 9.93 2.11 22.36
N PRO A 457 10.13 2.28 23.67
CA PRO A 457 10.16 3.60 24.30
C PRO A 457 11.16 4.52 23.57
N ALA A 458 10.73 5.73 23.24
CA ALA A 458 11.50 6.67 22.44
C ALA A 458 11.24 8.12 22.85
N TYR A 459 12.22 9.00 22.62
CA TYR A 459 12.00 10.43 22.63
C TYR A 459 11.67 10.94 21.23
N TYR A 460 10.55 11.66 21.13
CA TYR A 460 10.10 12.38 19.95
C TYR A 460 10.52 13.84 20.06
N PHE A 461 11.49 14.27 19.24
CA PHE A 461 11.99 15.64 19.18
C PHE A 461 11.33 16.40 18.01
N PRO A 462 10.41 17.35 18.27
CA PRO A 462 9.73 18.07 17.20
C PRO A 462 10.70 18.94 16.41
N ILE A 463 10.57 18.98 15.09
CA ILE A 463 11.27 19.95 14.25
C ILE A 463 10.54 21.28 14.35
N LEU A 464 11.27 22.33 14.71
CA LEU A 464 10.73 23.68 14.89
C LEU A 464 10.86 24.51 13.62
N LYS A 465 12.04 24.44 12.96
CA LYS A 465 12.42 25.26 11.78
C LYS A 465 13.53 24.60 10.96
N GLY A 466 13.69 25.03 9.71
CA GLY A 466 14.88 24.76 8.88
C GLY A 466 14.65 23.75 7.75
N LEU A 467 13.42 23.26 7.57
CA LEU A 467 13.05 22.34 6.48
C LEU A 467 12.16 22.98 5.40
N GLU A 468 11.82 24.26 5.56
CA GLU A 468 10.80 24.93 4.73
C GLU A 468 11.17 24.92 3.24
N ASN A 469 12.46 24.90 2.92
CA ASN A 469 12.98 25.01 1.56
C ASN A 469 13.40 23.68 0.91
N TYR A 470 13.18 22.52 1.55
CA TYR A 470 13.72 21.24 1.07
C TYR A 470 12.61 20.23 0.73
N ASP A 471 12.50 19.86 -0.54
CA ASP A 471 11.35 19.12 -1.10
C ASP A 471 11.37 17.61 -0.86
N TYR A 472 12.54 17.08 -0.52
CA TYR A 472 12.77 15.64 -0.35
C TYR A 472 12.79 15.22 1.13
N MET A 473 12.52 16.15 2.06
CA MET A 473 12.63 15.89 3.49
C MET A 473 11.26 15.83 4.17
N TYR A 474 10.72 14.62 4.26
CA TYR A 474 9.40 14.31 4.83
C TYR A 474 9.39 14.18 6.36
N ARG A 475 10.51 14.50 7.01
CA ARG A 475 10.71 14.24 8.43
C ARG A 475 9.99 15.31 9.26
N LYS A 476 9.14 14.88 10.20
CA LYS A 476 8.39 15.77 11.10
C LYS A 476 9.06 15.92 12.47
N ALA A 477 9.85 14.92 12.85
CA ALA A 477 10.60 14.88 14.09
C ALA A 477 11.83 13.98 13.99
N ILE A 478 12.73 14.13 14.97
CA ILE A 478 13.76 13.12 15.24
C ILE A 478 13.23 12.19 16.32
N VAL A 479 13.12 10.90 16.02
CA VAL A 479 12.70 9.88 17.00
C VAL A 479 13.91 9.08 17.41
N VAL A 480 14.21 9.07 18.71
CA VAL A 480 15.39 8.40 19.28
C VAL A 480 14.92 7.32 20.25
N PRO A 481 15.17 6.02 19.98
CA PRO A 481 14.83 4.96 20.92
C PRO A 481 15.62 5.13 22.22
N LEU A 482 15.03 4.72 23.34
CA LEU A 482 15.66 4.80 24.67
C LEU A 482 16.31 3.51 25.10
N VAL A 483 16.09 2.41 24.36
CA VAL A 483 16.69 1.12 24.66
C VAL A 483 18.15 1.09 24.20
N SER A 484 19.06 0.86 25.15
CA SER A 484 20.51 0.99 24.96
C SER A 484 21.08 0.15 23.82
N GLU A 485 20.57 -1.07 23.63
CA GLU A 485 21.07 -1.97 22.58
C GLU A 485 20.70 -1.52 21.16
N MET A 486 19.62 -0.75 20.99
CA MET A 486 19.22 -0.23 19.69
C MET A 486 20.12 0.92 19.21
N LEU A 487 20.74 1.68 20.13
CA LEU A 487 21.69 2.74 19.77
C LEU A 487 23.05 2.17 19.34
N LYS A 488 23.44 1.00 19.85
CA LYS A 488 24.74 0.38 19.54
C LYS A 488 24.77 -0.22 18.13
N ASN A 489 23.63 -0.69 17.65
CA ASN A 489 23.49 -1.36 16.35
C ASN A 489 23.39 -0.41 15.14
N THR A 490 23.34 0.91 15.34
CA THR A 490 23.35 1.90 14.25
C THR A 490 24.77 2.29 13.79
N GLY A 491 25.81 1.79 14.47
CA GLY A 491 27.22 2.06 14.17
C GLY A 491 27.81 1.26 13.01
N GLY A 492 27.04 1.02 11.93
CA GLY A 492 27.64 0.51 10.68
C GLY A 492 28.73 1.49 10.22
N PRO A 493 29.89 1.03 9.71
CA PRO A 493 30.93 1.92 9.25
C PRO A 493 30.34 2.89 8.24
N ILE A 494 30.51 4.20 8.49
CA ILE A 494 30.27 5.24 7.48
C ILE A 494 31.02 4.76 6.25
N ARG A 495 30.28 4.33 5.21
CA ARG A 495 30.87 4.08 3.91
C ARG A 495 31.24 5.44 3.37
N ILE A 496 32.43 5.90 3.73
CA ILE A 496 33.12 6.94 2.97
C ILE A 496 33.24 6.32 1.58
N LEU A 497 32.38 6.74 0.65
CA LEU A 497 32.60 6.50 -0.76
C LEU A 497 33.95 7.13 -1.05
N ASN A 498 34.98 6.29 -1.20
CA ASN A 498 36.31 6.76 -1.59
C ASN A 498 36.10 7.69 -2.78
N LYS A 499 36.57 8.94 -2.62
CA LYS A 499 36.60 9.95 -3.67
C LYS A 499 37.09 9.25 -4.93
N ALA A 500 36.23 9.13 -5.94
CA ALA A 500 36.61 8.51 -7.19
C ALA A 500 37.85 9.26 -7.69
N GLU A 501 38.99 8.58 -7.67
CA GLU A 501 40.19 9.13 -8.29
C GLU A 501 39.82 9.40 -9.76
N PRO A 502 40.15 10.58 -10.30
CA PRO A 502 39.85 10.88 -11.68
C PRO A 502 40.50 9.78 -12.52
N SER A 503 39.67 8.97 -13.19
CA SER A 503 40.17 7.95 -14.09
C SER A 503 41.12 8.65 -15.05
N SER A 504 42.39 8.26 -15.03
CA SER A 504 43.35 8.73 -16.01
C SER A 504 42.75 8.49 -17.39
N VAL A 505 42.39 9.57 -18.08
CA VAL A 505 41.97 9.53 -19.47
C VAL A 505 43.17 8.99 -20.23
N VAL A 506 43.13 7.69 -20.55
CA VAL A 506 44.04 7.10 -21.52
C VAL A 506 43.65 7.71 -22.85
N ALA A 507 44.51 8.60 -23.37
CA ALA A 507 44.35 9.14 -24.70
C ALA A 507 44.22 7.99 -25.70
N PRO A 508 43.27 8.05 -26.65
CA PRO A 508 43.15 7.01 -27.67
C PRO A 508 44.46 6.91 -28.45
N ALA A 509 44.95 5.68 -28.61
CA ALA A 509 46.15 5.38 -29.36
C ALA A 509 46.03 5.91 -30.80
N GLU A 510 47.08 6.58 -31.27
CA GLU A 510 47.23 7.01 -32.66
C GLU A 510 47.06 5.81 -33.60
N ASP A 511 46.26 6.02 -34.65
CA ASP A 511 46.04 5.10 -35.77
C ASP A 511 47.37 4.59 -36.33
N GLN A 512 47.62 3.29 -36.18
CA GLN A 512 48.65 2.60 -36.94
C GLN A 512 48.18 2.45 -38.40
N PRO A 513 49.00 2.81 -39.39
CA PRO A 513 48.62 2.70 -40.80
C PRO A 513 48.48 1.23 -41.21
N ILE A 514 47.32 0.90 -41.77
CA ILE A 514 47.00 -0.41 -42.36
C ILE A 514 47.90 -0.60 -43.59
N THR A 515 48.83 -1.54 -43.51
CA THR A 515 49.63 -2.01 -44.65
C THR A 515 48.76 -2.86 -45.59
N ALA A 516 48.82 -2.55 -46.89
CA ALA A 516 48.11 -3.28 -47.93
C ALA A 516 48.71 -4.68 -48.15
N PRO A 517 47.89 -5.71 -48.43
CA PRO A 517 48.39 -7.04 -48.72
C PRO A 517 49.02 -7.11 -50.12
N GLU A 518 50.19 -7.74 -50.14
CA GLU A 518 51.02 -8.05 -51.29
C GLU A 518 50.28 -8.97 -52.27
N LYS A 519 50.26 -8.59 -53.56
CA LYS A 519 49.67 -9.39 -54.65
C LYS A 519 50.54 -10.61 -54.93
N VAL A 520 49.94 -11.79 -54.84
CA VAL A 520 50.45 -13.02 -55.46
C VAL A 520 50.08 -13.01 -56.95
N ALA A 521 51.05 -13.38 -57.78
CA ALA A 521 51.07 -13.32 -59.24
C ALA A 521 49.92 -14.08 -59.94
N GLN A 522 49.32 -13.47 -60.96
CA GLN A 522 49.69 -13.61 -62.39
C GLN A 522 49.17 -12.42 -63.20
#